data_AF-A0A7S2F8C6-F1
#
_entry.id   AF-A0A7S2F8C6-F1
#
_cell.length_a   1.000
_cell.length_b   1.000
_cell.length_c   1.000
_cell.angle_alpha   90.00
_cell.angle_beta   90.00
_cell.angle_gamma   90.00
#
_symmetry.space_group_name_H-M   'P 1'
#
loop_
_entity.id
_entity.type
_entity.pdbx_description
1 polymer ?
#
loop_
_entity_poly.entity_id
_entity_poly.type
_entity_poly.pdbx_seq_one_letter_code
_entity_poly.pdbx_strand_id
1 'polypeptide(L)'
;CFRVMSEVWLYLFGMVFVIVTFSCGISALKHDNAEFDTIPNAMLSLLEVALTMFDQSNFRTLHDEPALMATLVIYIIISVTFLLNLLIAQMNCAYAGVYEDMVGYARLNRGKIVT
;
A
#
# COMPACT_ATOMS: atom_id res chain seq x y z
N CYS A 1 4.53 -1.92 20.94
CA CYS A 1 5.12 -1.28 19.75
C CYS A 1 5.40 -2.29 18.63
N PHE A 2 6.14 -3.37 18.89
CA PHE A 2 6.48 -4.39 17.88
C PHE A 2 5.28 -4.98 17.12
N ARG A 3 4.13 -5.17 17.78
CA ARG A 3 2.92 -5.70 17.13
C ARG A 3 2.39 -4.80 16.01
N VAL A 4 2.35 -3.49 16.24
CA VAL A 4 1.92 -2.49 15.25
C VAL A 4 2.96 -2.37 14.11
N MET A 5 4.25 -2.41 14.46
CA MET A 5 5.34 -2.36 13.47
C MET A 5 5.31 -3.56 12.50
N SER A 6 4.92 -4.74 12.97
CA SER A 6 4.77 -5.94 12.13
C SER A 6 3.67 -5.79 11.07
N GLU A 7 2.51 -5.22 11.43
CA GLU A 7 1.39 -5.01 10.50
C GLU A 7 1.77 -4.00 9.40
N VAL A 8 2.44 -2.90 9.76
CA VAL A 8 2.92 -1.90 8.80
C VAL A 8 3.93 -2.50 7.82
N TRP A 9 4.83 -3.37 8.31
CA TRP A 9 5.79 -4.05 7.44
C TRP A 9 5.12 -4.97 6.42
N LEU A 10 4.09 -5.70 6.85
CA LEU A 10 3.32 -6.60 5.99
C LEU A 10 2.58 -5.83 4.90
N TYR A 11 2.04 -4.65 5.23
CA TYR A 11 1.47 -3.73 4.25
C TYR A 11 2.50 -3.22 3.24
N LEU A 12 3.68 -2.77 3.70
CA LEU A 12 4.73 -2.28 2.81
C LEU A 12 5.21 -3.36 1.83
N PHE A 13 5.37 -4.59 2.31
CA PHE A 13 5.74 -5.72 1.45
C PHE A 13 4.65 -6.03 0.42
N GLY A 14 3.38 -6.00 0.83
CA GLY A 14 2.24 -6.16 -0.08
C GLY A 14 2.19 -5.08 -1.15
N MET A 15 2.44 -3.81 -0.79
CA MET A 15 2.49 -2.70 -1.74
C MET A 15 3.59 -2.90 -2.78
N VAL A 16 4.82 -3.23 -2.35
CA VAL A 16 5.95 -3.49 -3.26
C VAL A 16 5.64 -4.65 -4.20
N PHE A 17 5.04 -5.73 -3.69
CA PHE A 17 4.64 -6.87 -4.51
C PHE A 17 3.62 -6.49 -5.59
N VAL A 18 2.61 -5.70 -5.25
CA VAL A 18 1.61 -5.21 -6.22
C VAL A 18 2.28 -4.30 -7.26
N ILE A 19 3.16 -3.38 -6.85
CA ILE A 19 3.92 -2.51 -7.77
C ILE A 19 4.69 -3.37 -8.78
N VAL A 20 5.51 -4.31 -8.31
CA VAL A 20 6.31 -5.17 -9.20
C VAL A 20 5.43 -5.98 -10.15
N THR A 21 4.32 -6.55 -9.65
CA THR A 21 3.40 -7.35 -10.48
C THR A 21 2.77 -6.53 -11.58
N PHE A 22 2.29 -5.32 -11.27
CA PHE A 22 1.68 -4.42 -12.25
C PHE A 22 2.72 -3.82 -13.20
N SER A 23 3.92 -3.49 -12.73
CA SER A 23 5.04 -3.06 -13.61
C SER A 23 5.37 -4.12 -14.65
N CYS A 24 5.49 -5.39 -14.25
CA CYS A 24 5.72 -6.49 -15.19
C CYS A 24 4.55 -6.66 -16.19
N GLY A 25 3.31 -6.50 -15.73
CA GLY A 25 2.13 -6.57 -16.59
C GLY A 25 2.06 -5.42 -17.61
N ILE A 26 2.40 -4.20 -17.20
CA ILE A 26 2.48 -3.03 -18.08
C ILE A 26 3.59 -3.20 -19.10
N SER A 27 4.79 -3.65 -18.70
CA SER A 27 5.89 -3.89 -19.65
C SER A 27 5.61 -4.99 -20.68
N ALA A 28 4.67 -5.90 -20.41
CA ALA A 28 4.20 -6.88 -21.38
C ALA A 28 3.10 -6.32 -22.31
N LEU A 29 2.44 -5.24 -21.92
CA LEU A 29 1.42 -4.57 -22.72
C LEU A 29 2.11 -3.68 -23.77
N LYS A 30 1.66 -3.78 -25.03
CA LYS A 30 2.19 -2.94 -26.10
C LYS A 30 1.65 -1.52 -25.95
N HIS A 31 2.48 -0.62 -25.41
CA HIS A 31 2.23 0.82 -25.29
C HIS A 31 3.40 1.60 -25.90
N ASP A 32 3.16 2.82 -26.39
CA ASP A 32 4.20 3.69 -26.98
C ASP A 32 4.67 4.78 -26.00
N ASN A 33 4.25 4.66 -24.73
CA ASN A 33 4.54 5.64 -23.68
C ASN A 33 5.96 5.47 -23.08
N ALA A 34 6.78 6.52 -23.20
CA ALA A 34 8.17 6.54 -22.74
C ALA A 34 8.34 6.37 -21.21
N GLU A 35 7.33 6.74 -20.41
CA GLU A 35 7.39 6.59 -18.95
C GLU A 35 7.26 5.15 -18.47
N PHE A 36 6.67 4.28 -19.30
CA PHE A 36 6.45 2.86 -18.97
C PHE A 36 7.37 1.93 -19.77
N ASP A 37 8.27 2.47 -20.59
CA ASP A 37 9.15 1.73 -21.51
C ASP A 37 10.10 0.77 -20.79
N THR A 38 10.49 1.11 -19.56
CA THR A 38 11.33 0.24 -18.73
C THR A 38 10.63 -0.10 -17.42
N ILE A 39 10.79 -1.36 -16.99
CA ILE A 39 10.29 -1.87 -15.71
C ILE A 39 10.61 -0.94 -14.52
N PRO A 40 11.86 -0.47 -14.32
CA PRO A 40 12.17 0.43 -13.20
C PRO A 40 11.46 1.78 -13.27
N ASN A 41 11.28 2.35 -14.47
CA ASN A 41 10.53 3.60 -14.62
C ASN A 41 9.04 3.36 -14.34
N ALA A 42 8.46 2.28 -14.86
CA ALA A 42 7.09 1.88 -14.57
C ALA A 42 6.85 1.67 -13.07
N MET A 43 7.83 1.12 -12.34
CA MET A 43 7.74 1.00 -10.87
C MET A 43 7.69 2.35 -10.17
N LEU A 44 8.51 3.31 -10.59
CA LEU A 44 8.53 4.67 -10.02
C LEU A 44 7.24 5.42 -10.35
N SER A 45 6.78 5.37 -11.60
CA SER A 45 5.52 5.99 -11.99
C SER A 45 4.32 5.38 -11.25
N LEU A 46 4.27 4.05 -11.07
CA LEU A 46 3.23 3.41 -10.25
C LEU A 46 3.31 3.78 -8.76
N LEU A 47 4.52 4.00 -8.23
CA LEU A 47 4.72 4.50 -6.88
C LEU A 47 4.22 5.94 -6.74
N GLU A 48 4.53 6.82 -7.69
CA GLU A 48 4.03 8.19 -7.75
C GLU A 48 2.50 8.21 -7.86
N VAL A 49 1.91 7.32 -8.66
CA VAL A 49 0.45 7.14 -8.74
C VAL A 49 -0.12 6.70 -7.39
N ALA A 50 0.50 5.74 -6.70
CA ALA A 50 0.06 5.32 -5.37
C ALA A 50 0.17 6.43 -4.31
N LEU A 51 1.18 7.30 -4.43
CA LEU A 51 1.37 8.47 -3.58
C LEU A 51 0.55 9.69 -4.02
N THR A 52 -0.24 9.58 -5.09
CA THR A 52 -1.00 10.70 -5.69
C THR A 52 -0.09 11.88 -6.08
N MET A 53 1.15 11.60 -6.47
CA MET A 53 2.16 12.58 -6.89
C MET A 53 2.41 12.59 -8.41
N PHE A 54 1.69 11.75 -9.17
CA PHE A 54 1.87 11.63 -10.60
C PHE A 54 1.45 12.91 -11.34
N ASP A 55 2.28 13.40 -12.25
CA ASP A 55 2.07 14.67 -12.93
C ASP A 55 0.88 14.64 -13.91
N GLN A 56 0.12 15.74 -13.94
CA GLN A 56 -1.10 15.86 -14.74
C GLN A 56 -0.80 15.94 -16.25
N SER A 57 0.39 16.40 -16.66
CA SER A 57 0.75 16.47 -18.07
C SER A 57 0.95 15.07 -18.66
N ASN A 58 1.59 14.16 -17.92
CA ASN A 58 1.77 12.77 -18.30
C ASN A 58 0.46 11.98 -18.29
N PHE A 59 -0.48 12.36 -17.43
CA PHE A 59 -1.82 11.75 -17.39
C PHE A 59 -2.64 12.01 -18.67
N ARG A 60 -2.40 13.12 -19.39
CA ARG A 60 -3.11 13.44 -20.63
C ARG A 60 -2.69 12.53 -21.78
N THR A 61 -1.39 12.28 -21.93
CA THR A 61 -0.85 11.36 -22.94
C THR A 61 -1.32 9.91 -22.71
N LEU A 62 -1.56 9.57 -21.45
CA LEU A 62 -2.08 8.28 -21.02
C LEU A 62 -3.51 8.00 -21.45
N HIS A 63 -4.32 9.06 -21.63
CA HIS A 63 -5.72 8.94 -22.00
C HIS A 63 -5.91 8.45 -23.45
N ASP A 64 -4.88 8.56 -24.29
CA ASP A 64 -4.91 8.08 -25.67
C ASP A 64 -4.80 6.54 -25.75
N GLU A 65 -4.36 5.88 -24.67
CA GLU A 65 -4.22 4.42 -24.58
C GLU A 65 -5.22 3.81 -23.56
N PRO A 66 -6.41 3.36 -23.99
CA PRO A 66 -7.47 2.92 -23.08
C PRO A 66 -7.09 1.68 -22.26
N ALA A 67 -6.22 0.81 -22.79
CA ALA A 67 -5.75 -0.39 -22.09
C ALA A 67 -4.85 -0.05 -20.90
N LEU A 68 -3.95 0.92 -21.05
CA LEU A 68 -3.05 1.37 -20.00
C LEU A 68 -3.81 2.10 -18.89
N MET A 69 -4.77 2.95 -19.27
CA MET A 69 -5.66 3.62 -18.34
C MET A 69 -6.48 2.62 -17.52
N ALA A 70 -7.04 1.57 -18.15
CA ALA A 70 -7.78 0.54 -17.44
C ALA A 70 -6.92 -0.20 -16.40
N THR A 71 -5.69 -0.58 -16.76
CA THR A 71 -4.74 -1.22 -15.84
C THR A 71 -4.40 -0.31 -14.65
N LEU A 72 -4.22 0.99 -14.87
CA LEU A 72 -3.95 1.96 -13.80
C LEU A 72 -5.15 2.17 -12.88
N VAL A 73 -6.37 2.21 -13.41
CA VAL A 73 -7.58 2.29 -12.58
C VAL A 73 -7.70 1.06 -11.69
N ILE A 74 -7.47 -0.14 -12.23
CA ILE A 74 -7.47 -1.38 -11.46
C ILE A 74 -6.39 -1.35 -10.38
N TYR A 75 -5.18 -0.88 -10.72
CA TYR A 75 -4.08 -0.71 -9.76
C TYR A 75 -4.46 0.24 -8.63
N ILE A 76 -5.07 1.39 -8.91
CA ILE A 76 -5.50 2.37 -7.90
C ILE A 76 -6.55 1.76 -6.98
N ILE A 77 -7.53 1.03 -7.53
CA ILE A 77 -8.56 0.37 -6.73
C ILE A 77 -7.90 -0.63 -5.75
N ILE A 78 -6.98 -1.47 -6.24
CA ILE A 78 -6.29 -2.46 -5.41
C ILE A 78 -5.40 -1.79 -4.35
N SER A 79 -4.50 -0.89 -4.77
CA SER A 79 -3.49 -0.29 -3.88
C SER A 79 -4.07 0.73 -2.89
N VAL A 80 -4.97 1.61 -3.35
CA VAL A 80 -5.51 2.69 -2.51
C VAL A 80 -6.77 2.21 -1.78
N THR A 81 -7.67 1.48 -2.43
CA THR A 81 -8.92 1.09 -1.76
C THR A 81 -8.72 -0.17 -0.92
N PHE A 82 -8.25 -1.27 -1.49
CA PHE A 82 -8.17 -2.52 -0.75
C PHE A 82 -7.02 -2.52 0.27
N LEU A 83 -5.80 -2.17 -0.15
CA LEU A 83 -4.63 -2.25 0.73
C LEU A 83 -4.69 -1.23 1.89
N LEU A 84 -5.16 0.01 1.67
CA LEU A 84 -5.32 0.97 2.79
C LEU A 84 -6.44 0.54 3.75
N ASN A 85 -7.56 0.04 3.26
CA ASN A 85 -8.64 -0.43 4.14
C ASN A 85 -8.20 -1.65 4.96
N LEU A 86 -7.41 -2.57 4.37
CA LEU A 86 -6.80 -3.66 5.12
C LEU A 86 -5.83 -3.15 6.19
N LEU A 87 -4.99 -2.17 5.87
CA LEU A 87 -4.08 -1.57 6.86
C LEU A 87 -4.86 -0.94 8.02
N ILE A 88 -5.92 -0.19 7.75
CA ILE A 88 -6.77 0.41 8.78
C ILE A 88 -7.39 -0.68 9.67
N ALA A 89 -7.89 -1.77 9.08
CA ALA A 89 -8.44 -2.89 9.82
C ALA A 89 -7.39 -3.57 10.72
N GLN A 90 -6.21 -3.86 10.19
CA GLN A 90 -5.08 -4.45 10.94
C GLN A 90 -4.64 -3.57 12.10
N MET A 91 -4.53 -2.25 11.86
CA MET A 91 -4.18 -1.28 12.89
C MET A 91 -5.21 -1.27 14.02
N ASN A 92 -6.50 -1.27 13.71
CA ASN A 92 -7.56 -1.33 14.73
C ASN A 92 -7.48 -2.60 15.60
N CYS A 93 -7.26 -3.77 14.98
CA CYS A 93 -7.08 -5.02 15.72
C CYS A 93 -5.82 -5.00 16.60
N ALA A 94 -4.71 -4.48 16.07
CA ALA A 94 -3.45 -4.37 16.84
C ALA A 94 -3.59 -3.40 18.02
N TYR A 95 -4.29 -2.27 17.83
CA TYR A 95 -4.56 -1.31 18.91
C TYR A 95 -5.46 -1.89 20.00
N ALA A 96 -6.52 -2.62 19.63
CA ALA A 96 -7.39 -3.28 20.60
C ALA A 96 -6.61 -4.26 21.49
N GLY A 97 -5.73 -5.07 20.90
CA GLY A 97 -4.88 -6.00 21.66
C GLY A 97 -3.89 -5.29 22.60
N VAL A 98 -3.25 -4.21 22.13
CA VAL A 98 -2.34 -3.41 22.96
C VAL A 98 -3.08 -2.76 24.14
N TYR A 99 -4.32 -2.31 23.91
CA TYR A 99 -5.14 -1.73 24.96
C TYR A 99 -5.47 -2.75 26.07
N GLU A 100 -5.86 -3.97 25.71
CA GLU A 100 -6.10 -5.04 26.69
C GLU A 100 -4.84 -5.38 27.50
N ASP A 101 -3.69 -5.48 26.82
CA ASP A 101 -2.41 -5.73 27.49
C ASP A 101 -2.07 -4.61 28.48
N MET A 102 -2.25 -3.34 28.11
CA MET A 102 -2.01 -2.19 29.00
C MET A 102 -2.88 -2.23 30.26
N VAL A 103 -4.15 -2.59 30.12
CA VAL A 103 -5.07 -2.75 31.26
C VAL A 103 -4.65 -3.96 32.12
N GLY A 104 -4.23 -5.06 31.49
CA GLY A 104 -3.70 -6.25 32.16
C GLY A 104 -2.46 -5.94 33.01
N TYR A 105 -1.47 -5.26 32.44
CA TYR A 105 -0.27 -4.83 33.16
C TYR A 105 -0.60 -3.87 34.31
N ALA A 106 -1.54 -2.95 34.14
CA ALA A 106 -1.98 -2.05 35.20
C ALA A 106 -2.64 -2.80 36.37
N ARG A 107 -3.44 -3.84 36.08
CA ARG A 107 -4.03 -4.71 37.11
C ARG A 107 -2.98 -5.53 37.84
N LEU A 108 -2.01 -6.10 37.13
CA LEU A 108 -0.89 -6.85 37.72
C LEU A 108 -0.03 -5.97 38.63
N ASN A 109 0.28 -4.74 38.19
CA ASN A 109 1.07 -3.81 38.99
C ASN A 109 0.33 -3.38 40.27
N ARG A 110 -1.00 -3.22 40.22
CA ARG A 110 -1.81 -2.99 41.42
C ARG A 110 -1.81 -4.19 42.38
N GLY A 111 -1.90 -5.41 41.87
CA GLY A 111 -1.85 -6.62 42.71
C GLY A 111 -0.52 -6.79 43.45
N LYS A 112 0.60 -6.40 42.81
CA LYS A 112 1.94 -6.46 43.40
C LYS A 112 2.17 -5.52 44.59
N ILE A 113 1.34 -4.48 44.75
CA ILE A 113 1.46 -3.52 45.86
C ILE A 113 0.67 -3.98 47.09
N VAL A 114 -0.31 -4.86 46.90
CA VAL A 114 -1.21 -5.34 47.97
C VAL A 114 -0.71 -6.64 48.62
N THR A 115 0.27 -7.32 48.02
CA THR A 115 0.94 -8.51 48.56
C THR A 115 2.35 -8.14 49.01
#